data_AF-A0A940MYM8-F1
#
_entry.id   AF-A0A940MYM8-F1
#
_cell.length_a   1.000
_cell.length_b   1.000
_cell.length_c   1.000
_cell.angle_alpha   90.00
_cell.angle_beta   90.00
_cell.angle_gamma   90.00
#
_symmetry.space_group_name_H-M   'P 1'
#
loop_
_entity.id
_entity.type
_entity.pdbx_description
1 polymer ?
#
loop_
_entity_poly.entity_id
_entity_poly.type
_entity_poly.pdbx_seq_one_letter_code
_entity_poly.pdbx_strand_id
1 'polypeptide(L)'
;MSDTPKGVLLVLLDDSRRVIASVSDFDTSTYGGFTLQQGQRMRAKDALAREAAHRLCNSTFAAALSTRDIQSAIDKLCRAQGWSVTDIPIGHTENP
;
A
#
# COMPACT_ATOMS: atom_id res chain seq x y z
N MET A 1 -7.06 -27.00 -0.13
CA MET A 1 -6.09 -26.05 0.46
C MET A 1 -6.30 -24.73 -0.27
N SER A 2 -6.38 -23.61 0.44
CA SER A 2 -6.68 -22.32 -0.22
C SER A 2 -5.42 -21.79 -0.91
N ASP A 3 -5.50 -21.68 -2.23
CA ASP A 3 -4.58 -20.95 -3.10
C ASP A 3 -4.34 -19.55 -2.50
N THR A 4 -3.22 -19.36 -1.79
CA THR A 4 -2.89 -18.09 -1.14
C THR A 4 -1.85 -17.37 -2.01
N PRO A 5 -2.21 -16.22 -2.59
CA PRO A 5 -1.28 -15.37 -3.35
C PRO A 5 -0.02 -15.05 -2.55
N LYS A 6 1.14 -15.10 -3.21
CA LYS A 6 2.47 -14.93 -2.58
C LYS A 6 2.82 -13.49 -2.22
N GLY A 7 2.11 -12.51 -2.79
CA GLY A 7 2.35 -11.11 -2.50
C GLY A 7 1.10 -10.26 -2.69
N VAL A 8 1.29 -8.97 -2.46
CA VAL A 8 0.25 -7.95 -2.60
C VAL A 8 0.79 -6.76 -3.38
N LEU A 9 -0.06 -6.14 -4.19
CA LEU A 9 0.17 -4.88 -4.86
C LEU A 9 -0.88 -3.88 -4.37
N LEU A 10 -0.41 -2.77 -3.81
CA LEU A 10 -1.28 -1.64 -3.50
C LEU A 10 -1.10 -0.54 -4.54
N VAL A 11 -2.21 0.00 -5.00
CA VAL A 11 -2.25 1.10 -5.98
C VAL A 11 -3.08 2.24 -5.42
N LEU A 12 -2.48 3.43 -5.30
CA LEU A 12 -3.18 4.67 -4.99
C LEU A 12 -3.64 5.33 -6.28
N LEU A 13 -4.95 5.54 -6.39
CA LEU A 13 -5.61 6.19 -7.52
C LEU A 13 -6.16 7.55 -7.09
N ASP A 14 -6.01 8.57 -7.94
CA ASP A 14 -6.69 9.86 -7.77
C ASP A 14 -8.18 9.76 -8.13
N ASP A 15 -8.88 10.88 -7.98
CA ASP A 15 -10.31 11.05 -8.33
C ASP A 15 -10.63 10.73 -9.79
N SER A 16 -9.63 10.86 -10.66
CA SER A 16 -9.69 10.63 -12.10
C SER A 16 -9.21 9.23 -12.49
N ARG A 17 -9.02 8.33 -11.52
CA ARG A 17 -8.53 6.96 -11.69
C ARG A 17 -7.11 6.84 -12.26
N ARG A 18 -6.30 7.90 -12.15
CA ARG A 18 -4.88 7.86 -12.52
C ARG A 18 -4.07 7.28 -11.38
N VAL A 19 -3.05 6.50 -11.73
CA VAL A 19 -2.12 5.94 -10.75
C VAL A 19 -1.21 7.03 -10.21
N ILE A 20 -1.34 7.33 -8.93
CA ILE A 20 -0.45 8.25 -8.22
C ILE A 20 0.76 7.49 -7.72
N ALA A 21 0.58 6.37 -7.03
CA ALA A 21 1.65 5.55 -6.48
C ALA A 21 1.27 4.07 -6.52
N SER A 22 2.25 3.19 -6.59
CA SER A 22 2.04 1.75 -6.55
C SER A 22 3.22 1.05 -5.89
N VAL A 23 2.95 0.09 -5.01
CA VAL A 23 3.98 -0.68 -4.31
C VAL A 23 3.55 -2.14 -4.20
N SER A 24 4.49 -3.06 -4.41
CA SER A 24 4.30 -4.48 -4.17
C SER A 24 5.11 -4.97 -2.97
N ASP A 25 4.57 -5.93 -2.22
CA ASP A 25 5.32 -6.68 -1.19
C ASP A 25 5.19 -8.19 -1.40
N PHE A 26 6.33 -8.88 -1.31
CA PHE A 26 6.48 -10.34 -1.43
C PHE A 26 7.26 -10.94 -0.27
N ASP A 27 7.60 -10.14 0.76
CA ASP A 27 8.34 -10.62 1.92
C ASP A 27 7.54 -11.74 2.62
N THR A 28 8.20 -12.87 2.84
CA THR A 28 7.63 -14.09 3.43
C THR A 28 7.60 -14.05 4.96
N SER A 29 8.10 -12.99 5.58
CA SER A 29 8.04 -12.75 7.02
C SER A 29 6.72 -12.10 7.42
N THR A 30 6.30 -12.36 8.65
CA THR A 30 5.14 -11.72 9.26
C THR A 30 5.40 -11.42 10.73
N TYR A 31 4.69 -10.43 11.27
CA TYR A 31 4.64 -10.18 12.69
C TYR A 31 3.84 -11.30 13.38
N GLY A 32 4.25 -11.68 14.59
CA GLY A 32 3.51 -12.67 15.38
C GLY A 32 2.03 -12.28 15.51
N GLY A 33 1.13 -13.22 15.22
CA GLY A 33 -0.32 -13.01 15.30
C GLY A 33 -1.00 -12.50 14.03
N PHE A 34 -0.27 -12.25 12.94
CA PHE A 34 -0.82 -11.83 11.64
C PHE A 34 -0.60 -12.90 10.57
N THR A 35 -1.55 -13.03 9.64
CA THR A 35 -1.34 -13.85 8.44
C THR A 35 -0.27 -13.21 7.55
N LEU A 36 0.37 -14.00 6.69
CA LEU A 36 1.39 -13.50 5.78
C LEU A 36 0.86 -12.32 4.94
N GLN A 37 -0.32 -12.47 4.33
CA GLN A 37 -0.94 -11.39 3.56
C GLN A 37 -1.24 -10.14 4.39
N GLN A 38 -1.63 -10.29 5.66
CA GLN A 38 -1.84 -9.13 6.52
C GLN A 38 -0.52 -8.39 6.77
N GLY A 39 0.55 -9.12 7.10
CA GLY A 39 1.89 -8.53 7.26
C GLY A 39 2.35 -7.82 5.99
N GLN A 40 2.15 -8.44 4.83
CA GLN A 40 2.50 -7.87 3.54
C GLN A 40 1.70 -6.60 3.23
N ARG A 41 0.38 -6.60 3.45
CA ARG A 41 -0.46 -5.41 3.27
C ARG A 41 -0.04 -4.27 4.19
N MET A 42 0.32 -4.55 5.44
CA MET A 42 0.77 -3.53 6.38
C MET A 42 2.05 -2.86 5.89
N ARG A 43 3.07 -3.64 5.49
CA ARG A 43 4.31 -3.11 4.92
C ARG A 43 4.07 -2.34 3.62
N ALA A 44 3.26 -2.89 2.73
CA ALA A 44 2.91 -2.24 1.46
C ALA A 44 2.18 -0.91 1.69
N LYS A 45 1.31 -0.80 2.72
CA LYS A 45 0.65 0.47 3.06
C LYS A 45 1.63 1.55 3.53
N ASP A 46 2.60 1.17 4.37
CA ASP A 46 3.62 2.10 4.85
C ASP A 46 4.48 2.60 3.69
N ALA A 47 4.91 1.70 2.82
CA ALA A 47 5.70 2.03 1.64
C ALA A 47 4.90 2.85 0.61
N LEU A 48 3.62 2.52 0.36
CA LEU A 48 2.75 3.27 -0.54
C LEU A 48 2.55 4.71 -0.05
N ALA A 49 2.39 4.91 1.26
CA ALA A 49 2.26 6.24 1.84
C ALA A 49 3.53 7.07 1.57
N ARG A 50 4.71 6.50 1.81
CA ARG A 50 5.98 7.18 1.51
C ARG A 50 6.13 7.52 0.03
N GLU A 51 5.85 6.57 -0.85
CA GLU A 51 5.91 6.78 -2.30
C GLU A 51 4.94 7.89 -2.75
N ALA A 52 3.72 7.90 -2.22
CA ALA A 52 2.74 8.94 -2.51
C ALA A 52 3.23 10.33 -2.07
N ALA A 53 3.80 10.44 -0.87
CA ALA A 53 4.38 11.70 -0.38
C ALA A 53 5.54 12.17 -1.27
N HIS A 54 6.43 11.27 -1.69
CA HIS A 54 7.53 11.61 -2.59
C HIS A 54 7.08 12.09 -3.97
N ARG A 55 5.92 11.61 -4.47
CA ARG A 55 5.37 12.03 -5.77
C ARG A 55 4.55 13.30 -5.71
N LEU A 56 3.84 13.53 -4.61
CA LEU A 56 2.91 14.67 -4.46
C LEU A 56 3.55 15.89 -3.81
N CYS A 57 4.67 15.73 -3.11
CA CYS A 57 5.33 16.79 -2.36
C CYS A 57 6.80 16.92 -2.76
N ASN A 58 7.41 18.05 -2.40
CA ASN A 58 8.87 18.16 -2.49
C ASN A 58 9.54 17.23 -1.46
N SER A 59 10.77 16.82 -1.75
CA SER A 59 11.52 15.82 -0.95
C SER A 59 11.73 16.25 0.50
N THR A 60 12.04 17.53 0.75
CA THR A 60 12.24 18.05 2.11
C THR A 60 10.97 17.93 2.95
N PHE A 61 9.82 18.27 2.36
CA PHE A 61 8.54 18.14 3.03
C PHE A 61 8.14 16.67 3.22
N ALA A 62 8.31 15.83 2.20
CA ALA A 62 8.02 14.40 2.30
C ALA A 62 8.84 13.70 3.40
N ALA A 63 10.11 14.10 3.59
CA ALA A 63 10.98 13.59 4.62
C ALA A 63 10.58 14.05 6.04
N ALA A 64 10.01 15.25 6.17
CA ALA A 64 9.56 15.80 7.45
C ALA A 64 8.26 15.14 7.96
N LEU A 65 7.47 14.54 7.07
CA LEU A 65 6.21 13.88 7.43
C LEU A 65 6.45 12.50 8.03
N SER A 66 5.70 12.15 9.07
CA SER A 66 5.63 10.78 9.56
C SER A 66 4.76 9.93 8.63
N THR A 67 5.04 8.63 8.56
CA THR A 67 4.20 7.69 7.77
C THR A 67 2.73 7.75 8.22
N ARG A 68 2.49 7.91 9.52
CA ARG A 68 1.14 8.02 10.10
C ARG A 68 0.39 9.25 9.59
N ASP A 69 1.06 10.40 9.51
CA ASP A 69 0.44 11.64 9.01
C ASP A 69 0.06 11.50 7.54
N ILE A 70 0.95 10.90 6.75
CA ILE A 70 0.72 10.66 5.32
C ILE A 70 -0.46 9.70 5.13
N GLN A 71 -0.52 8.60 5.89
CA GLN A 71 -1.65 7.67 5.84
C GLN A 71 -2.96 8.36 6.22
N SER A 72 -2.96 9.19 7.27
CA SER A 72 -4.14 9.97 7.65
C SER A 72 -4.59 10.94 6.54
N ALA A 73 -3.64 11.54 5.81
CA ALA A 73 -3.94 12.38 4.66
C ALA A 73 -4.55 11.58 3.50
N ILE A 74 -3.97 10.42 3.17
CA ILE A 74 -4.51 9.51 2.14
C ILE A 74 -5.92 9.05 2.50
N ASP A 75 -6.18 8.69 3.75
CA ASP A 75 -7.51 8.30 4.22
C ASP A 75 -8.53 9.43 4.05
N LYS A 76 -8.12 10.68 4.33
CA LYS A 76 -8.97 11.87 4.11
C LYS A 76 -9.25 12.08 2.63
N LEU A 77 -8.25 11.96 1.76
CA LEU A 77 -8.43 12.06 0.31
C LEU A 77 -9.39 10.98 -0.21
N CYS A 78 -9.26 9.75 0.27
CA CYS A 78 -10.15 8.66 -0.12
C CYS A 78 -11.60 8.90 0.33
N ARG A 79 -11.79 9.39 1.56
CA ARG A 79 -13.13 9.65 2.11
C ARG A 79 -13.81 10.89 1.52
N ALA A 80 -13.05 11.93 1.20
CA ALA A 80 -13.60 13.24 0.87
C ALA A 80 -13.48 13.63 -0.61
N GLN A 81 -12.54 13.03 -1.35
CA GLN A 81 -12.20 13.49 -2.71
C GLN A 81 -12.25 12.38 -3.76
N GLY A 82 -12.81 11.21 -3.45
CA GLY A 82 -12.99 10.14 -4.44
C GLY A 82 -11.71 9.38 -4.82
N TRP A 83 -10.61 9.62 -4.10
CA TRP A 83 -9.40 8.83 -4.24
C TRP A 83 -9.64 7.40 -3.73
N SER A 84 -8.79 6.45 -4.13
CA SER A 84 -8.92 5.07 -3.66
C SER A 84 -7.58 4.34 -3.58
N VAL A 85 -7.47 3.42 -2.62
CA VAL A 85 -6.38 2.44 -2.56
C VAL A 85 -6.95 1.10 -2.97
N THR A 86 -6.40 0.51 -4.03
CA THR A 86 -6.77 -0.82 -4.51
C THR A 86 -5.73 -1.82 -4.03
N ASP A 87 -6.20 -2.92 -3.43
CA ASP A 87 -5.40 -4.04 -2.96
C ASP A 87 -5.57 -5.21 -3.94
N ILE A 88 -4.47 -5.57 -4.61
CA ILE A 88 -4.43 -6.60 -5.65
C ILE A 88 -3.54 -7.72 -5.14
N PRO A 89 -4.08 -8.88 -4.76
CA PRO A 89 -3.26 -10.05 -4.49
C PRO A 89 -2.53 -10.49 -5.76
N ILE A 90 -1.23 -10.75 -5.67
CA ILE A 90 -0.38 -11.13 -6.82
C ILE A 90 0.55 -12.30 -6.49
N GLY A 91 1.05 -12.96 -7.54
CA GLY A 91 1.96 -14.10 -7.44
C GLY A 91 1.27 -15.45 -7.65
N HIS A 92 2.07 -16.48 -7.96
CA HIS A 92 1.58 -17.83 -8.17
C HIS A 92 0.98 -18.41 -6.90
N THR A 93 -0.18 -19.06 -7.04
CA THR A 93 -0.77 -19.86 -5.99
C THR A 93 -0.04 -21.20 -5.90
N GLU A 94 0.22 -21.69 -4.69
CA GLU A 94 0.85 -23.01 -4.52
C GLU A 94 -0.17 -24.12 -4.80
N ASN A 95 -0.08 -24.73 -5.98
CA ASN A 95 -0.44 -26.13 -6.11
C ASN A 95 0.85 -26.98 -6.03
N PRO A 96 0.85 -28.08 -5.25
CA PRO A 96 1.97 -29.02 -5.20
C PRO A 96 2.24 -29.70 -6.55
#